data_AF-A0A3D2ECC0-F1
#
_entry.id   AF-A0A3D2ECC0-F1
#
_cell.length_a   1.000
_cell.length_b   1.000
_cell.length_c   1.000
_cell.angle_alpha   90.00
_cell.angle_beta   90.00
_cell.angle_gamma   90.00
#
_symmetry.space_group_name_H-M   'P 1'
#
loop_
_entity.id
_entity.type
_entity.pdbx_description
1 polymer ?
#
loop_
_entity_poly.entity_id
_entity_poly.type
_entity_poly.pdbx_seq_one_letter_code
_entity_poly.pdbx_strand_id
1 'polypeptide(L)'
;MSKFFDDTMQGLLEAVAIDKGEIPLVEKEDMPAPTLIASEREKELIQEVTKLRKEKNISQNKLAELTGNKQQAISRMEKNEHSPSLKLFCNMVNALGYDIKLVKQNV
;
A
#
# COMPACT_ATOMS: atom_id res chain seq x y z
N MET A 1 13.05 -0.11 -17.26
CA MET A 1 13.83 0.89 -16.50
C MET A 1 14.73 0.13 -15.53
N SER A 2 15.86 0.71 -15.11
CA SER A 2 16.67 0.07 -14.07
C SER A 2 16.00 0.26 -12.72
N LYS A 3 16.03 -0.76 -11.86
CA LYS A 3 15.45 -0.71 -10.51
C LYS A 3 15.90 0.53 -9.72
N PHE A 4 17.16 0.92 -9.90
CA PHE A 4 17.73 2.11 -9.26
C PHE A 4 16.99 3.40 -9.64
N PHE A 5 16.60 3.58 -10.91
CA PHE A 5 15.86 4.76 -11.33
C PHE A 5 14.46 4.81 -10.72
N ASP A 6 13.77 3.66 -10.68
CA ASP A 6 12.43 3.56 -10.11
C ASP A 6 12.46 3.85 -8.59
N ASP A 7 13.40 3.24 -7.87
CA ASP A 7 13.61 3.46 -6.42
C ASP A 7 13.96 4.93 -6.12
N THR A 8 14.81 5.55 -6.95
CA THR A 8 15.21 6.97 -6.78
C THR A 8 14.04 7.92 -7.03
N MET A 9 13.26 7.69 -8.09
CA MET A 9 12.09 8.51 -8.40
C MET A 9 11.05 8.43 -7.28
N GLN A 10 10.81 7.22 -6.77
CA GLN A 10 9.90 7.00 -5.65
C GLN A 10 10.35 7.76 -4.39
N GLY A 11 11.63 7.67 -4.02
CA GLY A 11 12.17 8.40 -2.88
C GLY A 11 12.08 9.92 -3.03
N LEU A 12 12.25 10.45 -4.25
CA LEU A 12 12.07 11.88 -4.51
C LEU A 12 10.62 12.33 -4.37
N LEU A 13 9.66 11.53 -4.84
CA LEU A 13 8.23 11.81 -4.70
C LEU A 13 7.79 11.79 -3.23
N GLU A 14 8.28 10.82 -2.46
CA GLU A 14 8.02 10.73 -1.02
C GLU A 14 8.57 11.95 -0.27
N ALA A 15 9.80 12.39 -0.58
CA ALA A 15 10.38 13.59 0.03
C ALA A 15 9.54 14.84 -0.25
N VAL A 16 9.03 14.99 -1.48
CA VAL A 16 8.15 16.11 -1.85
C VAL A 16 6.81 16.04 -1.09
N ALA A 17 6.24 14.85 -0.91
CA ALA A 17 4.99 14.68 -0.19
C ALA A 17 5.14 14.94 1.33
N ILE A 18 6.30 14.59 1.91
CA ILE A 18 6.67 14.93 3.29
C ILE A 18 6.77 16.45 3.46
N ASP A 19 7.47 17.15 2.55
CA ASP A 19 7.62 18.61 2.58
C ASP A 19 6.27 19.33 2.51
N LYS A 20 5.32 18.78 1.73
CA LYS A 20 3.94 19.26 1.64
C LYS A 20 3.04 18.89 2.83
N GLY A 21 3.51 18.06 3.76
CA GLY A 21 2.74 17.57 4.91
C GLY A 21 1.65 16.56 4.54
N GLU A 22 1.70 15.97 3.35
CA GLU A 22 0.74 14.96 2.87
C GLU A 22 1.02 13.58 3.49
N ILE A 23 2.28 13.31 3.84
CA ILE A 23 2.71 12.08 4.52
C ILE A 23 3.15 12.43 5.94
N PRO A 24 2.44 11.95 6.99
CA PRO A 24 2.85 12.17 8.36
C PRO A 24 4.12 11.40 8.67
N LEU A 25 4.99 12.02 9.46
CA LEU A 25 6.22 11.42 9.96
C LEU A 25 5.95 10.75 11.32
N VAL A 26 6.48 9.54 11.49
CA VAL A 26 6.38 8.75 12.73
C VAL A 26 7.79 8.59 13.30
N GLU A 27 7.94 8.73 14.61
CA GLU A 27 9.21 8.41 15.27
C GLU A 27 9.45 6.91 15.25
N LYS A 28 10.67 6.53 14.86
CA LYS A 28 11.12 5.15 14.91
C LYS A 28 11.82 4.90 16.23
N GLU A 29 11.23 4.03 17.04
CA GLU A 29 11.83 3.52 18.27
C GLU A 29 13.14 2.73 17.98
N ASP A 30 14.01 2.62 18.99
CA ASP A 30 15.28 1.87 18.92
C ASP A 30 16.33 2.38 17.92
N MET A 31 16.34 3.69 17.64
CA MET A 31 17.36 4.33 16.81
C MET A 31 18.39 5.10 17.66
N PRO A 32 19.68 5.14 17.28
CA PRO A 32 20.72 5.85 18.04
C PRO A 32 20.54 7.37 18.06
N ALA A 33 19.69 7.92 17.20
CA ALA A 33 19.34 9.32 17.14
C ALA A 33 17.85 9.46 16.79
N PRO A 34 17.20 10.59 17.15
CA PRO A 34 15.82 10.88 16.76
C PRO A 34 15.66 10.74 15.25
N THR A 35 14.92 9.70 14.85
CA THR A 35 14.73 9.33 13.45
C THR A 35 13.24 9.32 13.16
N LEU A 36 12.85 10.12 12.18
CA LEU A 36 11.50 10.17 11.66
C LEU A 36 11.43 9.35 10.37
N ILE A 37 10.38 8.54 10.23
CA ILE A 37 10.09 7.77 9.02
C ILE A 37 8.72 8.17 8.47
N ALA A 38 8.55 8.02 7.16
CA ALA A 38 7.23 8.14 6.55
C ALA A 38 6.25 7.13 7.16
N SER A 39 4.99 7.51 7.30
CA SER A 39 3.95 6.57 7.70
C SER A 39 3.77 5.48 6.64
N GLU A 40 4.00 4.23 7.04
CA GLU A 40 3.87 3.07 6.14
C GLU A 40 2.43 2.51 6.09
N ARG A 41 1.42 3.25 6.59
CA ARG A 41 0.07 2.71 6.83
C ARG A 41 -0.61 2.18 5.57
N GLU A 42 -0.46 2.89 4.45
CA GLU A 42 -1.00 2.43 3.17
C GLU A 42 -0.35 1.10 2.74
N LYS A 43 0.98 1.02 2.87
CA LYS A 43 1.76 -0.16 2.51
C LYS A 43 1.43 -1.34 3.41
N GLU A 44 1.24 -1.13 4.71
CA GLU A 44 0.75 -2.15 5.65
C GLU A 44 -0.58 -2.74 5.18
N LEU A 45 -1.55 -1.88 4.86
CA LEU A 45 -2.88 -2.30 4.38
C LEU A 45 -2.79 -3.07 3.06
N ILE A 46 -1.95 -2.64 2.12
CA ILE A 46 -1.71 -3.34 0.85
C ILE A 46 -1.08 -4.72 1.12
N GLN A 47 -0.13 -4.82 2.05
CA GLN A 47 0.48 -6.09 2.44
C GLN A 47 -0.53 -7.04 3.10
N GLU A 48 -1.41 -6.53 3.95
CA GLU A 48 -2.51 -7.31 4.55
C GLU A 48 -3.44 -7.88 3.47
N VAL A 49 -3.92 -7.05 2.54
CA VAL A 49 -4.77 -7.51 1.43
C VAL A 49 -4.05 -8.56 0.58
N THR A 50 -2.76 -8.37 0.32
CA THR A 50 -1.93 -9.33 -0.42
C THR A 50 -1.81 -10.67 0.31
N LYS A 51 -1.67 -10.64 1.63
CA LYS A 51 -1.62 -11.84 2.49
C LYS A 51 -2.96 -12.57 2.45
N LEU A 52 -4.07 -11.86 2.66
CA LEU A 52 -5.43 -12.42 2.61
C LEU A 52 -5.73 -13.12 1.28
N ARG A 53 -5.31 -12.52 0.16
CA ARG A 53 -5.43 -13.15 -1.17
C ARG A 53 -4.68 -14.48 -1.24
N LYS A 54 -3.43 -14.51 -0.75
CA LYS A 54 -2.59 -15.71 -0.76
C LYS A 54 -3.17 -16.80 0.14
N GLU A 55 -3.66 -16.45 1.33
CA GLU A 55 -4.33 -17.39 2.25
C GLU A 55 -5.58 -18.03 1.62
N LYS A 56 -6.31 -17.28 0.79
CA LYS A 56 -7.45 -17.80 0.03
C LYS A 56 -7.07 -18.55 -1.26
N ASN A 57 -5.78 -18.71 -1.55
CA ASN A 57 -5.28 -19.32 -2.78
C ASN A 57 -5.82 -18.66 -4.08
N ILE A 58 -6.14 -17.36 -4.02
CA ILE A 58 -6.63 -16.61 -5.18
C ILE A 58 -5.43 -16.07 -5.95
N SER A 59 -5.33 -16.30 -7.26
CA SER A 59 -4.26 -15.72 -8.08
C SER A 59 -4.51 -14.23 -8.35
N GLN A 60 -3.46 -13.47 -8.72
CA GLN A 60 -3.63 -12.07 -9.12
C GLN A 60 -4.58 -11.92 -10.32
N ASN A 61 -4.51 -12.84 -11.29
CA ASN A 61 -5.45 -12.91 -12.42
C ASN A 61 -6.88 -13.11 -11.91
N LYS A 62 -7.09 -14.04 -10.97
CA LYS A 62 -8.43 -14.33 -10.48
C LYS A 62 -9.04 -13.16 -9.71
N LEU A 63 -8.24 -12.47 -8.90
CA LEU A 63 -8.67 -11.25 -8.23
C LEU A 63 -8.99 -10.12 -9.23
N ALA A 64 -8.21 -10.02 -10.31
CA ALA A 64 -8.46 -9.05 -11.37
C ALA A 64 -9.83 -9.29 -12.03
N GLU A 65 -10.17 -10.56 -12.33
CA GLU A 65 -11.51 -10.94 -12.83
C GLU A 65 -12.62 -10.55 -11.84
N LEU A 66 -12.46 -10.87 -10.56
CA LEU A 66 -13.46 -10.59 -9.52
C LEU A 66 -13.70 -9.08 -9.32
N THR A 67 -12.70 -8.25 -9.62
CA THR A 67 -12.76 -6.81 -9.40
C THR A 67 -12.99 -6.01 -10.68
N GLY A 68 -13.04 -6.66 -11.84
CA GLY A 68 -13.17 -6.00 -13.15
C GLY A 68 -11.91 -5.21 -13.57
N ASN A 69 -10.74 -5.63 -13.10
CA ASN A 69 -9.46 -4.96 -13.38
C ASN A 69 -8.54 -5.84 -14.24
N LYS A 70 -7.45 -5.24 -14.72
CA LYS A 70 -6.35 -5.97 -15.36
C LYS A 70 -5.41 -6.54 -14.30
N GLN A 71 -4.84 -7.73 -14.53
CA GLN A 71 -3.88 -8.32 -13.58
C GLN A 71 -2.66 -7.42 -13.34
N GLN A 72 -2.22 -6.64 -14.33
CA GLN A 72 -1.12 -5.70 -14.15
C GLN A 72 -1.45 -4.62 -13.10
N ALA A 73 -2.73 -4.22 -12.97
CA ALA A 73 -3.14 -3.28 -11.93
C ALA A 73 -3.03 -3.89 -10.54
N ILE A 74 -3.44 -5.16 -10.38
CA ILE A 74 -3.27 -5.91 -9.13
C ILE A 74 -1.79 -6.08 -8.80
N SER A 75 -0.96 -6.45 -9.78
CA SER A 75 0.49 -6.65 -9.60
C SER A 75 1.19 -5.37 -9.15
N ARG A 76 0.91 -4.23 -9.80
CA ARG A 76 1.49 -2.92 -9.44
C ARG A 76 1.10 -2.50 -8.03
N MET A 77 -0.17 -2.71 -7.67
CA MET A 77 -0.66 -2.44 -6.32
C MET A 77 0.06 -3.29 -5.28
N GLU A 78 0.14 -4.61 -5.46
CA GLU A 78 0.80 -5.50 -4.47
C GLU A 78 2.29 -5.20 -4.28
N LYS A 79 2.93 -4.59 -5.28
CA LYS A 79 4.33 -4.15 -5.21
C LYS A 79 4.52 -2.76 -4.64
N ASN A 80 3.45 -2.04 -4.32
CA ASN A 80 3.48 -0.61 -3.95
C ASN A 80 4.15 0.27 -5.02
N GLU A 81 4.13 -0.14 -6.29
CA GLU A 81 4.63 0.69 -7.40
C GLU A 81 3.69 1.90 -7.64
N HIS A 82 2.39 1.73 -7.33
CA HIS A 82 1.39 2.80 -7.36
C HIS A 82 0.39 2.63 -6.23
N SER A 83 0.07 3.74 -5.55
CA SER A 83 -1.06 3.83 -4.62
C SER A 83 -2.37 3.52 -5.35
N PRO A 84 -3.11 2.46 -4.98
CA PRO A 84 -4.41 2.18 -5.56
C PRO A 84 -5.41 3.28 -5.19
N SER A 85 -6.36 3.57 -6.09
CA SER A 85 -7.54 4.34 -5.67
C SER A 85 -8.27 3.60 -4.55
N LEU A 86 -8.86 4.36 -3.61
CA LEU A 86 -9.67 3.78 -2.53
C LEU A 86 -10.77 2.86 -3.07
N LYS A 87 -11.38 3.21 -4.21
CA LYS A 87 -12.38 2.38 -4.89
C LYS A 87 -11.84 1.00 -5.27
N LEU A 88 -10.63 0.94 -5.84
CA LEU A 88 -9.97 -0.32 -6.20
C LEU A 88 -9.66 -1.14 -4.95
N PHE A 89 -9.10 -0.49 -3.93
CA PHE A 89 -8.77 -1.14 -2.66
C PHE A 89 -10.01 -1.75 -1.99
N CYS A 90 -11.09 -1.00 -1.84
CA CYS A 90 -12.36 -1.51 -1.30
C CYS A 90 -12.92 -2.67 -2.12
N ASN A 91 -12.92 -2.57 -3.45
CA ASN A 91 -13.40 -3.64 -4.32
C ASN A 91 -12.60 -4.94 -4.13
N MET A 92 -11.29 -4.84 -3.95
CA MET A 92 -10.43 -5.98 -3.68
C MET A 92 -10.70 -6.62 -2.33
N VAL A 93 -10.81 -5.82 -1.27
CA VAL A 93 -11.14 -6.29 0.09
C VAL A 93 -12.49 -7.02 0.07
N ASN A 94 -13.50 -6.43 -0.59
CA ASN A 94 -14.82 -7.03 -0.77
C ASN A 94 -14.78 -8.35 -1.58
N ALA A 95 -14.02 -8.38 -2.68
CA ALA A 95 -13.84 -9.59 -3.48
C ALA A 95 -13.14 -10.73 -2.71
N LEU A 96 -12.34 -10.39 -1.71
CA LEU A 96 -11.73 -11.34 -0.78
C LEU A 96 -12.66 -11.71 0.38
N GLY A 97 -13.88 -11.17 0.46
CA GLY A 97 -14.85 -11.46 1.51
C GLY A 97 -14.56 -10.77 2.85
N TYR A 98 -13.90 -9.63 2.80
CA TYR A 98 -13.65 -8.75 3.95
C TYR A 98 -14.32 -7.41 3.74
N ASP A 99 -14.41 -6.60 4.78
CA ASP A 99 -14.91 -5.22 4.74
C ASP A 99 -13.93 -4.29 5.47
N ILE A 100 -13.99 -3.00 5.14
CA ILE A 100 -13.14 -1.98 5.76
C ILE A 100 -13.94 -1.27 6.84
N LYS A 101 -13.37 -1.21 8.04
CA LYS A 101 -13.99 -0.53 9.18
C LYS A 101 -13.12 0.63 9.66
N LEU A 102 -13.75 1.78 9.85
CA LEU A 102 -13.14 2.88 10.58
C LEU A 102 -13.21 2.59 12.08
N VAL A 103 -12.06 2.68 12.75
CA VAL A 103 -11.94 2.52 14.20
C VAL A 103 -11.38 3.80 14.79
N LYS A 104 -11.82 4.15 16.01
CA LYS A 104 -11.30 5.32 16.71
C LYS A 104 -9.82 5.07 17.06
N GLN A 105 -8.97 6.05 16.79
CA GLN A 105 -7.58 5.99 17.22
C GLN A 105 -7.55 6.12 18.76
N ASN A 106 -6.96 5.13 19.42
CA ASN A 106 -6.67 5.22 20.84
C ASN A 106 -5.37 6.02 20.96
N VAL A 107 -5.51 7.35 20.96
CA VAL A 107 -4.45 8.29 21.33
C VAL A 107 -4.62 8.62 22.81
#